data_AF-A0A6C7HVE3-F1
#
_entry.id   AF-A0A6C7HVE3-F1
#
_cell.length_a   1.000
_cell.length_b   1.000
_cell.length_c   1.000
_cell.angle_alpha   90.00
_cell.angle_beta   90.00
_cell.angle_gamma   90.00
#
_symmetry.space_group_name_H-M   'P 1'
#
loop_
_entity.id
_entity.type
_entity.pdbx_description
1 polymer ?
#
loop_
_entity_poly.entity_id
_entity_poly.type
_entity_poly.pdbx_seq_one_letter_code
_entity_poly.pdbx_strand_id
1 'polypeptide(L)'
;MKFAQALIGILAAFFISHISHHSPRSDTRPITVQAQTNAAIAQSAGTQIGKTLFYDAAYVRLDYPNGDLPLERGVCADVVIRALRSQQVDLQKRVHEDMQAHFSAYPNNWKLKRPDSNIDHRRVPNLETWFQRQNKALPVTDKYSDYQPGDIVSWRLDNGLAHIGVVSLNVTPEGVPLVVHNIGAGAQEEDVLFNWKVTGHFRYFSH
;
A
#
# COMPACT_ATOMS: atom_id res chain seq x y z
N MET A 1 31.69 -62.61 -70.64
CA MET A 1 31.96 -61.17 -70.82
C MET A 1 31.16 -60.39 -69.79
N LYS A 2 31.82 -59.44 -69.13
CA LYS A 2 31.37 -58.75 -67.90
C LYS A 2 30.47 -57.55 -68.22
N PHE A 3 29.47 -57.36 -67.36
CA PHE A 3 28.88 -56.13 -66.78
C PHE A 3 28.98 -54.78 -67.51
N ALA A 4 27.84 -54.08 -67.61
CA ALA A 4 27.70 -52.68 -67.20
C ALA A 4 26.22 -52.29 -67.01
N GLN A 5 25.79 -52.13 -65.76
CA GLN A 5 24.62 -51.32 -65.37
C GLN A 5 25.18 -50.01 -64.78
N ALA A 6 24.72 -48.87 -65.30
CA ALA A 6 25.03 -47.56 -64.74
C ALA A 6 23.93 -47.16 -63.74
N LEU A 7 24.29 -47.02 -62.46
CA LEU A 7 23.48 -46.35 -61.45
C LEU A 7 23.83 -44.85 -61.42
N ILE A 8 22.83 -44.00 -61.60
CA ILE A 8 22.90 -42.57 -61.29
C ILE A 8 22.45 -42.41 -59.83
N GLY A 9 23.38 -42.02 -58.96
CA GLY A 9 23.08 -41.65 -57.57
C GLY A 9 22.71 -40.17 -57.48
N ILE A 10 21.54 -39.87 -56.92
CA ILE A 10 21.15 -38.52 -56.49
C ILE A 10 21.31 -38.47 -54.96
N LEU A 11 22.28 -37.71 -54.46
CA LEU A 11 22.37 -37.34 -53.05
C LEU A 11 21.42 -36.18 -52.78
N ALA A 12 20.36 -36.41 -52.00
CA ALA A 12 19.55 -35.36 -51.39
C ALA A 12 20.17 -35.00 -50.03
N ALA A 13 20.71 -33.78 -49.90
CA ALA A 13 21.16 -33.24 -48.62
C ALA A 13 19.95 -32.68 -47.85
N PHE A 14 19.59 -33.31 -46.73
CA PHE A 14 18.61 -32.78 -45.77
C PHE A 14 19.29 -31.70 -44.90
N PHE A 15 18.91 -30.44 -45.11
CA PHE A 15 19.20 -29.36 -44.16
C PHE A 15 18.15 -29.39 -43.05
N ILE A 16 18.52 -29.85 -41.85
CA ILE A 16 17.70 -29.72 -40.65
C ILE A 16 17.98 -28.33 -40.06
N SER A 17 17.10 -27.37 -40.30
CA SER A 17 17.09 -26.10 -39.58
C SER A 17 16.61 -26.34 -38.14
N HIS A 18 17.53 -26.40 -37.19
CA HIS A 18 17.21 -26.36 -35.76
C HIS A 18 16.66 -24.97 -35.41
N ILE A 19 15.34 -24.85 -35.34
CA ILE A 19 14.68 -23.71 -34.69
C ILE A 19 14.81 -23.92 -33.19
N SER A 20 15.77 -23.25 -32.56
CA SER A 20 15.86 -23.19 -31.11
C SER A 20 14.70 -22.35 -30.57
N HIS A 21 13.63 -22.99 -30.10
CA HIS A 21 12.63 -22.37 -29.25
C HIS A 21 13.31 -21.84 -27.98
N HIS A 22 13.68 -20.56 -27.99
CA HIS A 22 14.03 -19.83 -26.79
C HIS A 22 12.73 -19.45 -26.09
N SER A 23 12.28 -20.28 -25.15
CA SER A 23 11.32 -19.82 -24.14
C SER A 23 11.95 -18.65 -23.40
N PRO A 24 11.30 -17.48 -23.28
CA PRO A 24 11.82 -16.40 -22.45
C PRO A 24 11.92 -16.95 -21.02
N ARG A 25 13.14 -16.93 -20.47
CA ARG A 25 13.33 -17.21 -19.04
C ARG A 25 12.55 -16.14 -18.28
N SER A 26 11.56 -16.56 -17.50
CA SER A 26 11.01 -15.77 -16.42
C SER A 26 12.14 -15.50 -15.43
N ASP A 27 12.79 -14.35 -15.55
CA ASP A 27 13.84 -13.90 -14.64
C ASP A 27 13.15 -13.51 -13.31
N THR A 28 12.84 -14.52 -12.49
CA THR A 28 12.24 -14.36 -11.15
C THR A 28 13.30 -13.90 -10.15
N ARG A 29 13.95 -12.76 -10.43
CA ARG A 29 14.68 -12.07 -9.37
C ARG A 29 13.64 -11.47 -8.43
N PRO A 30 13.75 -11.72 -7.11
CA PRO A 30 12.86 -11.08 -6.15
C PRO A 30 13.00 -9.57 -6.30
N ILE A 31 11.89 -8.89 -6.60
CA ILE A 31 11.82 -7.43 -6.62
C ILE A 31 12.20 -6.96 -5.22
N THR A 32 13.41 -6.43 -5.06
CA THR A 32 13.86 -5.87 -3.80
C THR A 32 13.27 -4.46 -3.72
N VAL A 33 12.25 -4.29 -2.88
CA VAL A 33 11.68 -2.98 -2.58
C VAL A 33 12.65 -2.25 -1.66
N GLN A 34 13.13 -1.07 -2.08
CA GLN A 34 14.05 -0.26 -1.28
C GLN A 34 13.35 0.28 -0.03
N ALA A 35 13.97 0.13 1.14
CA ALA A 35 13.46 0.69 2.39
C ALA A 35 13.30 2.21 2.32
N GLN A 36 12.39 2.76 3.12
CA GLN A 36 12.09 4.20 3.18
C GLN A 36 11.64 4.78 1.82
N THR A 37 10.84 4.01 1.08
CA THR A 37 10.13 4.44 -0.14
C THR A 37 8.63 4.22 0.01
N ASN A 38 7.79 4.86 -0.80
CA ASN A 38 6.35 4.55 -0.76
C ASN A 38 6.05 3.11 -1.20
N ALA A 39 6.81 2.55 -2.15
CA ALA A 39 6.68 1.14 -2.49
C ALA A 39 6.89 0.22 -1.27
N ALA A 40 7.80 0.58 -0.35
CA ALA A 40 8.00 -0.16 0.89
C ALA A 40 6.82 0.01 1.89
N ILE A 41 6.18 1.19 1.91
CA ILE A 41 4.92 1.39 2.65
C ILE A 41 3.83 0.46 2.09
N ALA A 42 3.66 0.42 0.76
CA ALA A 42 2.69 -0.45 0.09
C ALA A 42 2.93 -1.93 0.41
N GLN A 43 4.19 -2.37 0.29
CA GLN A 43 4.59 -3.73 0.64
C GLN A 43 4.25 -4.03 2.10
N SER A 44 4.60 -3.13 3.03
CA SER A 44 4.32 -3.30 4.45
C SER A 44 2.84 -3.33 4.77
N ALA A 45 2.01 -2.55 4.06
CA ALA A 45 0.56 -2.61 4.20
C ALA A 45 0.04 -4.01 3.84
N GLY A 46 0.45 -4.56 2.69
CA GLY A 46 0.09 -5.90 2.25
C GLY A 46 0.46 -7.01 3.24
N THR A 47 1.59 -6.89 3.97
CA THR A 47 2.00 -7.91 4.97
C THR A 47 1.05 -8.06 6.17
N GLN A 48 0.09 -7.14 6.34
CA GLN A 48 -0.91 -7.18 7.40
C GLN A 48 -2.12 -8.06 7.04
N ILE A 49 -2.33 -8.34 5.75
CA ILE A 49 -3.41 -9.21 5.27
C ILE A 49 -3.20 -10.63 5.82
N GLY A 50 -4.26 -11.21 6.38
CA GLY A 50 -4.19 -12.50 7.07
C GLY A 50 -3.49 -12.48 8.43
N LYS A 51 -3.03 -11.31 8.90
CA LYS A 51 -2.48 -11.12 10.25
C LYS A 51 -3.36 -10.24 11.10
N THR A 52 -3.83 -9.11 10.59
CA THR A 52 -4.84 -8.27 11.24
C THR A 52 -6.22 -8.79 10.87
N LEU A 53 -6.88 -9.43 11.82
CA LEU A 53 -8.09 -10.24 11.60
C LEU A 53 -9.36 -9.56 12.12
N PHE A 54 -9.22 -8.66 13.09
CA PHE A 54 -10.35 -8.09 13.82
C PHE A 54 -10.35 -6.57 13.77
N TYR A 55 -11.54 -5.99 13.60
CA TYR A 55 -11.76 -4.57 13.78
C TYR A 55 -11.88 -4.23 15.27
N ASP A 56 -11.01 -3.34 15.77
CA ASP A 56 -11.00 -2.93 17.18
C ASP A 56 -10.83 -1.41 17.35
N ALA A 57 -11.98 -0.73 17.48
CA ALA A 57 -12.06 0.71 17.73
C ALA A 57 -12.00 1.09 19.22
N ALA A 58 -11.74 0.14 20.12
CA ALA A 58 -11.66 0.44 21.55
C ALA A 58 -10.50 1.41 21.85
N TYR A 59 -10.75 2.28 22.84
CA TYR A 59 -9.68 3.05 23.44
C TYR A 59 -8.82 2.12 24.30
N VAL A 60 -7.51 2.16 24.07
CA VAL A 60 -6.52 1.32 24.77
C VAL A 60 -5.35 2.19 25.19
N ARG A 61 -4.82 1.97 26.39
CA ARG A 61 -3.58 2.59 26.82
C ARG A 61 -2.42 1.93 26.07
N LEU A 62 -1.64 2.73 25.36
CA LEU A 62 -0.51 2.27 24.57
C LEU A 62 0.80 2.68 25.24
N ASP A 63 1.86 1.91 24.98
CA ASP A 63 3.21 2.36 25.23
C ASP A 63 3.52 3.60 24.37
N TYR A 64 4.53 4.38 24.78
CA TYR A 64 4.94 5.58 24.05
C TYR A 64 6.45 5.79 24.18
N PRO A 65 7.20 5.98 23.07
CA PRO A 65 6.76 5.90 21.67
C PRO A 65 6.54 4.46 21.17
N ASN A 66 6.14 4.29 19.91
CA ASN A 66 5.93 3.00 19.23
C ASN A 66 4.88 2.04 19.82
N GLY A 67 3.92 2.55 20.60
CA GLY A 67 2.79 1.74 21.05
C GLY A 67 1.91 1.25 19.89
N ASP A 68 1.39 0.05 20.04
CA ASP A 68 0.46 -0.58 19.09
C ASP A 68 -0.49 -1.52 19.82
N LEU A 69 -1.61 -1.83 19.18
CA LEU A 69 -2.44 -2.96 19.55
C LEU A 69 -1.77 -4.28 19.16
N PRO A 70 -2.22 -5.43 19.71
CA PRO A 70 -1.88 -6.74 19.17
C PRO A 70 -2.13 -6.79 17.65
N LEU A 71 -1.22 -7.45 16.92
CA LEU A 71 -1.19 -7.43 15.44
C LEU A 71 -2.49 -7.91 14.81
N GLU A 72 -3.19 -8.83 15.49
CA GLU A 72 -4.46 -9.40 15.06
C GLU A 72 -5.64 -8.44 15.12
N ARG A 73 -5.47 -7.24 15.70
CA ARG A 73 -6.51 -6.24 15.87
C ARG A 73 -6.09 -4.89 15.30
N GLY A 74 -7.07 -4.06 14.95
CA GLY A 74 -6.84 -2.67 14.59
C GLY A 74 -8.05 -2.05 13.87
N VAL A 75 -7.93 -0.78 13.54
CA VAL A 75 -8.83 -0.04 12.63
C VAL A 75 -8.10 0.32 11.35
N CYS A 76 -8.76 1.05 10.46
CA CYS A 76 -8.19 1.54 9.20
C CYS A 76 -6.87 2.31 9.38
N ALA A 77 -6.81 3.19 10.38
CA ALA A 77 -5.59 3.96 10.68
C ALA A 77 -4.40 3.07 11.08
N ASP A 78 -4.64 1.94 11.77
CA ASP A 78 -3.56 1.06 12.23
C ASP A 78 -2.82 0.40 11.05
N VAL A 79 -3.50 0.21 9.90
CA VAL A 79 -2.85 -0.22 8.65
C VAL A 79 -1.78 0.77 8.22
N VAL A 80 -2.13 2.05 8.20
CA VAL A 80 -1.21 3.15 7.83
C VAL A 80 -0.08 3.30 8.85
N ILE A 81 -0.41 3.24 10.14
CA ILE A 81 0.55 3.35 11.25
C ILE A 81 1.62 2.26 11.16
N ARG A 82 1.21 1.00 11.00
CA ARG A 82 2.15 -0.14 10.90
C ARG A 82 2.97 -0.08 9.62
N ALA A 83 2.35 0.31 8.50
CA ALA A 83 3.03 0.45 7.21
C ALA A 83 4.14 1.52 7.25
N LEU A 84 3.89 2.65 7.89
CA LEU A 84 4.89 3.70 8.09
C LEU A 84 5.95 3.32 9.15
N ARG A 85 5.54 2.64 10.23
CA ARG A 85 6.45 2.21 11.29
C ARG A 85 7.53 1.24 10.79
N SER A 86 7.18 0.32 9.88
CA SER A 86 8.17 -0.58 9.26
C SER A 86 9.23 0.19 8.46
N GLN A 87 8.92 1.42 8.04
CA GLN A 87 9.82 2.35 7.36
C GLN A 87 10.44 3.38 8.32
N GLN A 88 10.47 3.07 9.63
CA GLN A 88 11.04 3.89 10.70
C GLN A 88 10.33 5.24 10.92
N VAL A 89 9.03 5.29 10.61
CA VAL A 89 8.18 6.47 10.85
C VAL A 89 7.15 6.15 11.92
N ASP A 90 7.41 6.59 13.15
CA ASP A 90 6.44 6.46 14.24
C ASP A 90 5.39 7.57 14.20
N LEU A 91 4.22 7.28 13.62
CA LEU A 91 3.08 8.21 13.61
C LEU A 91 2.55 8.52 15.01
N GLN A 92 2.66 7.60 15.98
CA GLN A 92 2.21 7.88 17.35
C GLN A 92 2.97 9.08 17.91
N LYS A 93 4.30 9.03 17.89
CA LYS A 93 5.17 10.12 18.34
C LYS A 93 4.98 11.37 17.49
N ARG A 94 5.08 11.25 16.15
CA ARG A 94 5.11 12.40 15.25
C ARG A 94 3.81 13.22 15.25
N VAL A 95 2.66 12.56 15.29
CA VAL A 95 1.37 13.25 15.35
C VAL A 95 1.19 13.88 16.73
N HIS A 96 1.48 13.13 17.79
CA HIS A 96 1.32 13.63 19.16
C HIS A 96 2.17 14.87 19.44
N GLU A 97 3.45 14.85 19.06
CA GLU A 97 4.37 15.99 19.28
C GLU A 97 3.94 17.23 18.47
N ASP A 98 3.49 17.07 17.22
CA ASP A 98 2.97 18.19 16.44
C ASP A 98 1.66 18.74 17.03
N MET A 99 0.78 17.87 17.53
CA MET A 99 -0.43 18.28 18.25
C MET A 99 -0.12 18.98 19.57
N GLN A 100 0.93 18.60 20.30
CA GLN A 100 1.35 19.32 21.52
C GLN A 100 1.72 20.76 21.23
N ALA A 101 2.44 21.00 20.13
CA ALA A 101 2.84 22.34 19.72
C ALA A 101 1.71 23.14 19.04
N HIS A 102 0.74 22.47 18.41
CA HIS A 102 -0.23 23.12 17.52
C HIS A 102 -1.68 22.62 17.70
N PHE A 103 -2.11 22.32 18.92
CA PHE A 103 -3.38 21.64 19.18
C PHE A 103 -4.60 22.31 18.53
N SER A 104 -4.64 23.65 18.46
CA SER A 104 -5.73 24.41 17.84
C SER A 104 -5.82 24.28 16.32
N ALA A 105 -4.77 23.78 15.66
CA ALA A 105 -4.78 23.51 14.22
C ALA A 105 -5.46 22.18 13.87
N TYR A 106 -5.70 21.32 14.87
CA TYR A 106 -6.33 20.01 14.69
C TYR A 106 -7.85 20.08 14.93
N PRO A 107 -8.63 19.13 14.37
CA PRO A 107 -10.06 19.06 14.63
C PRO A 107 -10.35 18.90 16.12
N ASN A 108 -11.52 19.38 16.56
CA ASN A 108 -11.93 19.34 17.98
C ASN A 108 -13.27 18.62 18.19
N ASN A 109 -13.64 17.72 17.29
CA ASN A 109 -14.90 16.95 17.37
C ASN A 109 -14.91 15.90 18.49
N TRP A 110 -13.76 15.62 19.14
CA TRP A 110 -13.63 14.75 20.31
C TRP A 110 -13.68 15.47 21.66
N LYS A 111 -13.84 16.81 21.68
CA LYS A 111 -13.99 17.63 22.90
C LYS A 111 -12.86 17.47 23.93
N LEU A 112 -11.65 17.14 23.47
CA LEU A 112 -10.48 17.06 24.34
C LEU A 112 -9.85 18.44 24.52
N LYS A 113 -9.27 18.69 25.70
CA LYS A 113 -8.57 19.95 26.01
C LYS A 113 -7.07 19.92 25.70
N ARG A 114 -6.52 18.73 25.40
CA ARG A 114 -5.11 18.49 25.12
C ARG A 114 -4.95 17.24 24.26
N PRO A 115 -3.79 17.07 23.60
CA PRO A 115 -3.46 15.83 22.88
C PRO A 115 -3.43 14.61 23.82
N ASP A 116 -3.57 13.43 23.22
CA ASP A 116 -3.56 12.13 23.88
C ASP A 116 -2.82 11.08 23.03
N SER A 117 -1.60 10.74 23.45
CA SER A 117 -0.69 9.84 22.72
C SER A 117 -1.25 8.43 22.52
N ASN A 118 -2.29 8.03 23.25
CA ASN A 118 -2.95 6.73 23.09
C ASN A 118 -3.86 6.67 21.85
N ILE A 119 -4.29 7.82 21.31
CA ILE A 119 -5.36 7.87 20.30
C ILE A 119 -5.14 8.91 19.20
N ASP A 120 -4.27 9.90 19.38
CA ASP A 120 -4.07 11.01 18.43
C ASP A 120 -3.82 10.52 17.00
N HIS A 121 -2.88 9.59 16.82
CA HIS A 121 -2.49 9.00 15.55
C HIS A 121 -3.52 7.99 14.99
N ARG A 122 -4.45 7.50 15.81
CA ARG A 122 -5.49 6.55 15.38
C ARG A 122 -6.76 7.24 14.88
N ARG A 123 -6.79 8.58 14.86
CA ARG A 123 -7.90 9.37 14.31
C ARG A 123 -7.57 9.83 12.90
N VAL A 124 -8.35 9.37 11.92
CA VAL A 124 -8.16 9.75 10.51
C VAL A 124 -8.11 11.28 10.30
N PRO A 125 -8.99 12.11 10.90
CA PRO A 125 -8.89 13.56 10.74
C PRO A 125 -7.59 14.19 11.29
N ASN A 126 -6.98 13.56 12.30
CA ASN A 126 -5.67 13.99 12.78
C ASN A 126 -4.57 13.63 11.79
N LEU A 127 -4.61 12.42 11.21
CA LEU A 127 -3.66 12.01 10.18
C LEU A 127 -3.74 12.93 8.95
N GLU A 128 -4.94 13.24 8.47
CA GLU A 128 -5.17 14.19 7.37
C GLU A 128 -4.50 15.55 7.67
N THR A 129 -4.78 16.12 8.84
CA THR A 129 -4.21 17.40 9.28
C THR A 129 -2.68 17.34 9.38
N TRP A 130 -2.15 16.27 9.97
CA TRP A 130 -0.72 16.08 10.12
C TRP A 130 -0.02 15.96 8.77
N PHE A 131 -0.51 15.12 7.85
CA PHE A 131 0.07 14.98 6.52
C PHE A 131 0.05 16.30 5.73
N GLN A 132 -1.02 17.08 5.81
CA GLN A 132 -1.07 18.42 5.22
C GLN A 132 0.03 19.33 5.80
N ARG A 133 0.14 19.38 7.13
CA ARG A 133 1.16 20.19 7.83
C ARG A 133 2.60 19.75 7.53
N GLN A 134 2.81 18.47 7.20
CA GLN A 134 4.11 17.94 6.80
C GLN A 134 4.38 18.05 5.29
N ASN A 135 3.58 18.81 4.55
CA ASN A 135 3.69 18.99 3.10
C ASN A 135 3.67 17.65 2.33
N LYS A 136 2.82 16.71 2.77
CA LYS A 136 2.65 15.39 2.15
C LYS A 136 1.41 15.28 1.27
N ALA A 137 0.57 16.31 1.23
CA ALA A 137 -0.65 16.31 0.43
C ALA A 137 -0.36 16.40 -1.07
N LEU A 138 -1.08 15.59 -1.84
CA LEU A 138 -1.17 15.63 -3.29
C LEU A 138 -2.58 16.07 -3.71
N PRO A 139 -2.77 16.51 -4.96
CA PRO A 139 -4.10 16.74 -5.51
C PRO A 139 -4.98 15.49 -5.43
N VAL A 140 -6.24 15.67 -5.04
CA VAL A 140 -7.27 14.64 -5.18
C VAL A 140 -7.83 14.74 -6.60
N THR A 141 -7.72 13.66 -7.36
CA THR A 141 -8.20 13.56 -8.75
C THR A 141 -9.07 12.33 -8.94
N ASP A 142 -9.70 12.22 -10.11
CA ASP A 142 -10.52 11.08 -10.55
C ASP A 142 -9.75 10.13 -11.48
N LYS A 143 -8.41 10.27 -11.57
CA LYS A 143 -7.58 9.46 -12.46
C LYS A 143 -6.78 8.45 -11.66
N TYR A 144 -6.98 7.17 -11.95
CA TYR A 144 -6.22 6.08 -11.32
C TYR A 144 -4.71 6.26 -11.42
N SER A 145 -4.19 6.80 -12.53
CA SER A 145 -2.75 7.01 -12.74
C SER A 145 -2.08 7.96 -11.75
N ASP A 146 -2.86 8.81 -11.07
CA ASP A 146 -2.31 9.80 -10.12
C ASP A 146 -2.00 9.17 -8.76
N TYR A 147 -2.54 7.98 -8.49
CA TYR A 147 -2.42 7.24 -7.23
C TYR A 147 -1.39 6.11 -7.41
N GLN A 148 -0.23 6.25 -6.77
CA GLN A 148 0.88 5.33 -6.88
C GLN A 148 0.99 4.42 -5.66
N PRO A 149 1.64 3.25 -5.79
CA PRO A 149 1.83 2.35 -4.67
C PRO A 149 2.45 3.04 -3.45
N GLY A 150 1.77 2.90 -2.31
CA GLY A 150 2.16 3.44 -1.02
C GLY A 150 1.62 4.82 -0.72
N ASP A 151 0.93 5.44 -1.67
CA ASP A 151 0.14 6.63 -1.38
C ASP A 151 -0.93 6.29 -0.33
N ILE A 152 -1.17 7.25 0.54
CA ILE A 152 -2.15 7.14 1.61
C ILE A 152 -3.37 7.92 1.16
N VAL A 153 -4.52 7.26 1.16
CA VAL A 153 -5.78 7.86 0.72
C VAL A 153 -6.75 7.83 1.88
N SER A 154 -7.48 8.93 2.04
CA SER A 154 -8.53 9.07 3.06
C SER A 154 -9.86 9.37 2.40
N TRP A 155 -10.93 8.87 3.00
CA TRP A 155 -12.29 9.00 2.50
C TRP A 155 -13.24 9.51 3.57
N ARG A 156 -14.42 9.92 3.11
CA ARG A 156 -15.64 9.88 3.90
C ARG A 156 -16.55 8.82 3.31
N LEU A 157 -16.92 7.85 4.14
CA LEU A 157 -17.88 6.80 3.79
C LEU A 157 -19.29 7.38 3.66
N ASP A 158 -20.24 6.61 3.11
CA ASP A 158 -21.62 7.06 2.90
C ASP A 158 -22.34 7.47 4.19
N ASN A 159 -21.94 6.88 5.32
CA ASN A 159 -22.44 7.25 6.66
C ASN A 159 -21.70 8.43 7.29
N GLY A 160 -20.80 9.09 6.56
CA GLY A 160 -20.01 10.24 7.00
C GLY A 160 -18.76 9.90 7.82
N LEU A 161 -18.52 8.63 8.16
CA LEU A 161 -17.32 8.25 8.91
C LEU A 161 -16.05 8.44 8.08
N ALA A 162 -14.98 8.89 8.75
CA ALA A 162 -13.67 9.00 8.14
C ALA A 162 -13.01 7.62 8.01
N HIS A 163 -12.37 7.37 6.87
CA HIS A 163 -11.68 6.12 6.55
C HIS A 163 -10.33 6.41 5.91
N ILE A 164 -9.37 5.48 6.00
CA ILE A 164 -8.02 5.65 5.44
C ILE A 164 -7.40 4.31 5.04
N GLY A 165 -6.49 4.33 4.07
CA GLY A 165 -5.86 3.14 3.51
C GLY A 165 -4.61 3.49 2.73
N VAL A 166 -3.94 2.45 2.21
CA VAL A 166 -2.68 2.55 1.46
C VAL A 166 -2.87 1.93 0.08
N VAL A 167 -2.52 2.65 -0.98
CA VAL A 167 -2.53 2.11 -2.35
C VAL A 167 -1.53 0.95 -2.43
N SER A 168 -1.98 -0.19 -2.95
CA SER A 168 -1.19 -1.42 -3.01
C SER A 168 -0.13 -1.38 -4.11
N LEU A 169 0.80 -2.33 -4.05
CA LEU A 169 1.64 -2.72 -5.19
C LEU A 169 0.84 -3.43 -6.29
N ASN A 170 -0.29 -4.04 -5.93
CA ASN A 170 -1.12 -4.80 -6.85
C ASN A 170 -2.17 -3.91 -7.54
N VAL A 171 -2.56 -4.33 -8.73
CA VAL A 171 -3.64 -3.73 -9.52
C VAL A 171 -4.58 -4.84 -10.00
N THR A 172 -5.82 -4.50 -10.37
CA THR A 172 -6.70 -5.43 -11.09
C THR A 172 -6.13 -5.79 -12.47
N PRO A 173 -6.62 -6.82 -13.16
CA PRO A 173 -6.22 -7.12 -14.54
C PRO A 173 -6.40 -5.94 -15.51
N GLU A 174 -7.37 -5.05 -15.24
CA GLU A 174 -7.66 -3.84 -16.01
C GLU A 174 -6.73 -2.66 -15.64
N GLY A 175 -5.84 -2.85 -14.66
CA GLY A 175 -4.91 -1.83 -14.19
C GLY A 175 -5.47 -0.88 -13.14
N VAL A 176 -6.58 -1.23 -12.48
CA VAL A 176 -7.15 -0.41 -11.40
C VAL A 176 -6.31 -0.58 -10.13
N PRO A 177 -5.83 0.50 -9.49
CA PRO A 177 -5.11 0.43 -8.22
C PRO A 177 -5.95 -0.21 -7.12
N LEU A 178 -5.41 -1.25 -6.48
CA LEU A 178 -6.01 -1.83 -5.28
C LEU A 178 -5.57 -1.04 -4.05
N VAL A 179 -6.35 -1.13 -2.96
CA VAL A 179 -6.09 -0.44 -1.70
C VAL A 179 -6.07 -1.45 -0.56
N VAL A 180 -5.06 -1.36 0.31
CA VAL A 180 -5.02 -2.07 1.57
C VAL A 180 -5.64 -1.22 2.69
N HIS A 181 -6.68 -1.73 3.35
CA HIS A 181 -7.38 -1.05 4.45
C HIS A 181 -8.05 -2.06 5.38
N ASN A 182 -8.63 -1.59 6.49
CA ASN A 182 -9.44 -2.40 7.41
C ASN A 182 -10.74 -1.68 7.75
N ILE A 183 -11.88 -2.26 7.39
CA ILE A 183 -13.23 -1.69 7.60
C ILE A 183 -14.20 -2.69 8.25
N GLY A 184 -13.69 -3.70 8.95
CA GLY A 184 -14.55 -4.62 9.73
C GLY A 184 -14.03 -6.05 9.77
N ALA A 185 -13.62 -6.59 8.63
CA ALA A 185 -13.20 -7.99 8.45
C ALA A 185 -11.67 -8.17 8.47
N GLY A 186 -10.96 -7.33 9.24
CA GLY A 186 -9.49 -7.29 9.24
C GLY A 186 -8.91 -6.52 8.06
N ALA A 187 -7.59 -6.60 7.89
CA ALA A 187 -6.89 -5.96 6.78
C ALA A 187 -7.17 -6.73 5.48
N GLN A 188 -7.67 -6.02 4.47
CA GLN A 188 -8.03 -6.53 3.15
C GLN A 188 -7.36 -5.69 2.06
N GLU A 189 -7.23 -6.27 0.87
CA GLU A 189 -6.84 -5.58 -0.36
C GLU A 189 -8.03 -5.59 -1.32
N GLU A 190 -8.57 -4.42 -1.64
CA GLU A 190 -9.83 -4.29 -2.37
C GLU A 190 -9.78 -3.17 -3.43
N ASP A 191 -10.59 -3.31 -4.48
CA ASP A 191 -10.84 -2.27 -5.48
C ASP A 191 -11.90 -1.29 -4.94
N VAL A 192 -11.44 -0.33 -4.13
CA VAL A 192 -12.30 0.63 -3.42
C VAL A 192 -11.88 2.09 -3.56
N LEU A 193 -10.83 2.38 -4.34
CA LEU A 193 -10.19 3.70 -4.38
C LEU A 193 -11.20 4.84 -4.66
N PHE A 194 -12.14 4.61 -5.58
CA PHE A 194 -13.20 5.57 -5.94
C PHE A 194 -14.62 5.12 -5.56
N ASN A 195 -14.76 4.09 -4.72
CA ASN A 195 -16.08 3.65 -4.23
C ASN A 195 -16.66 4.61 -3.19
N TRP A 196 -15.81 5.43 -2.55
CA TRP A 196 -16.22 6.45 -1.58
C TRP A 196 -15.61 7.81 -1.95
N LYS A 197 -16.14 8.88 -1.34
CA LYS A 197 -15.62 10.22 -1.55
C LYS A 197 -14.19 10.34 -1.00
N VAL A 198 -13.21 10.44 -1.90
CA VAL A 198 -11.82 10.77 -1.52
C VAL A 198 -11.78 12.18 -0.94
N THR A 199 -11.20 12.32 0.25
CA THR A 199 -11.04 13.61 0.95
C THR A 199 -9.58 14.01 1.17
N GLY A 200 -8.65 13.10 0.95
CA GLY A 200 -7.23 13.37 1.05
C GLY A 200 -6.42 12.31 0.33
N HIS A 201 -5.34 12.77 -0.30
CA HIS A 201 -4.37 11.96 -1.04
C HIS A 201 -2.99 12.43 -0.59
N PHE A 202 -2.16 11.52 -0.10
CA PHE A 202 -0.89 11.85 0.53
C PHE A 202 0.23 10.93 0.07
N ARG A 203 1.44 11.48 -0.05
CA ARG A 203 2.66 10.73 -0.38
C ARG A 203 3.75 11.05 0.62
N TYR A 204 4.27 10.04 1.30
CA TYR A 204 5.18 10.26 2.42
C TYR A 204 6.64 10.45 1.97
N PHE A 205 7.18 9.46 1.27
CA PHE A 205 8.53 9.51 0.71
C PHE A 205 8.48 10.05 -0.71
N SER A 206 8.47 11.38 -0.85
CA SER A 206 8.68 12.01 -2.16
C SER A 206 10.17 11.95 -2.50
N HIS A 207 10.49 11.64 -3.75
CA HIS A 207 11.84 11.82 -4.31
C HIS A 207 12.24 13.30 -4.32
#